data_AF-A0A0T1PZ94-F1
#
_entry.id   AF-A0A0T1PZ94-F1
#
_cell.length_a   1.000
_cell.length_b   1.000
_cell.length_c   1.000
_cell.angle_alpha   90.00
_cell.angle_beta   90.00
_cell.angle_gamma   90.00
#
_symmetry.space_group_name_H-M   'P 1'
#
loop_
_entity.id
_entity.type
_entity.pdbx_description
1 polymer ?
#
loop_
_entity_poly.entity_id
_entity_poly.type
_entity_poly.pdbx_seq_one_letter_code
_entity_poly.pdbx_strand_id
1 'polypeptide(L)'
;MAQFPEGTRFEPMSDIDRCVLFSAYNYDPKKPRPPKDPWSRDAFQLAIWHEDLLRLREEGLISGVTPISEREWELRRRIEMGWKPGVKYFTKDAQGNTREVSLPRLPEPPVEEDFWDGDPYTYPAFEEDGKESPLTITAAGWEVVTQQLAEQVELPESLPDLRKLLDNELYDHAVREVGIAVESALREVVGNDDGYGQKLVGEFISHLHDEVFAYNTMLKIYRLRLRTFFKFVRNPHAHRKIALTRSHALSLTAHALHLLSDIQQFGGEEERQ
;
A
#
# COMPACT_ATOMS: atom_id res chain seq x y z
N MET A 1 4.42 -0.83 1.11
CA MET A 1 4.10 -2.21 1.55
C MET A 1 4.45 -2.46 3.03
N ALA A 2 5.56 -1.95 3.56
CA ALA A 2 6.00 -2.22 4.94
C ALA A 2 5.13 -1.63 6.06
N GLN A 3 4.07 -0.88 5.73
CA GLN A 3 3.04 -0.47 6.70
C GLN A 3 2.20 -1.65 7.21
N PHE A 4 2.23 -2.80 6.53
CA PHE A 4 1.55 -4.02 6.96
C PHE A 4 2.47 -4.90 7.82
N PRO A 5 1.96 -5.81 8.65
CA PRO A 5 2.78 -6.75 9.40
C PRO A 5 3.62 -7.67 8.50
N GLU A 6 4.75 -8.14 9.03
CA GLU A 6 5.54 -9.21 8.40
C GLU A 6 4.69 -10.46 8.11
N GLY A 7 4.93 -11.10 6.96
CA GLY A 7 4.15 -12.25 6.48
C GLY A 7 2.88 -11.88 5.71
N THR A 8 2.56 -10.59 5.58
CA THR A 8 1.48 -10.11 4.69
C THR A 8 1.78 -10.50 3.24
N ARG A 9 0.73 -10.94 2.55
CA ARG A 9 0.76 -11.30 1.13
C ARG A 9 -0.09 -10.33 0.33
N PHE A 10 0.29 -10.09 -0.91
CA PHE A 10 -0.39 -9.15 -1.80
C PHE A 10 -0.82 -9.86 -3.08
N GLU A 11 -2.12 -9.96 -3.30
CA GLU A 11 -2.70 -10.57 -4.49
C GLU A 11 -2.94 -9.49 -5.56
N PRO A 12 -2.42 -9.65 -6.79
CA PRO A 12 -2.66 -8.70 -7.87
C PRO A 12 -4.15 -8.73 -8.26
N MET A 13 -4.75 -7.55 -8.43
CA MET A 13 -6.17 -7.40 -8.75
C MET A 13 -6.40 -6.83 -10.14
N SER A 14 -5.58 -5.86 -10.53
CA SER A 14 -5.76 -5.07 -11.74
C SER A 14 -4.43 -4.40 -12.10
N ASP A 15 -4.21 -4.17 -13.39
CA ASP A 15 -3.04 -3.47 -13.90
C ASP A 15 -3.49 -2.35 -14.85
N ILE A 16 -3.27 -1.09 -14.43
CA ILE A 16 -3.73 0.11 -15.13
C ILE A 16 -2.58 1.09 -15.22
N ASP A 17 -2.27 1.55 -16.43
CA ASP A 17 -1.25 2.58 -16.69
C ASP A 17 0.12 2.27 -16.05
N ARG A 18 0.57 1.01 -16.13
CA ARG A 18 1.82 0.53 -15.52
C ARG A 18 1.82 0.57 -13.99
N CYS A 19 0.64 0.53 -13.38
CA CYS A 19 0.45 0.50 -11.95
C CYS A 19 -0.42 -0.70 -11.58
N VAL A 20 0.14 -1.63 -10.79
CA VAL A 20 -0.57 -2.82 -10.35
C VAL A 20 -1.26 -2.54 -9.02
N LEU A 21 -2.57 -2.77 -8.99
CA LEU A 21 -3.37 -2.75 -7.77
C LEU A 21 -3.33 -4.12 -7.10
N PHE A 22 -3.06 -4.13 -5.79
CA PHE A 22 -2.99 -5.33 -4.97
C PHE A 22 -4.03 -5.31 -3.85
N SER A 23 -4.48 -6.50 -3.45
CA SER A 23 -5.20 -6.74 -2.20
C SER A 23 -4.29 -7.40 -1.16
N ALA A 24 -4.14 -6.76 0.00
CA ALA A 24 -3.39 -7.34 1.11
C ALA A 24 -4.21 -8.41 1.84
N TYR A 25 -3.59 -9.54 2.16
CA TYR A 25 -4.18 -10.63 2.92
C TYR A 25 -3.12 -11.35 3.76
N ASN A 26 -3.52 -12.32 4.58
CA ASN A 26 -2.63 -13.06 5.48
C ASN A 26 -1.89 -12.20 6.54
N TYR A 27 -2.31 -10.94 6.73
CA TYR A 27 -1.85 -10.08 7.83
C TYR A 27 -2.44 -10.46 9.20
N ASP A 28 -3.48 -11.31 9.21
CA ASP A 28 -4.10 -11.88 10.41
C ASP A 28 -4.05 -13.40 10.23
N PRO A 29 -3.36 -14.15 11.11
CA PRO A 29 -3.28 -15.61 11.01
C PRO A 29 -4.65 -16.30 10.97
N LYS A 30 -5.70 -15.65 11.49
CA LYS A 30 -7.08 -16.16 11.42
C LYS A 30 -7.73 -15.97 10.05
N LYS A 31 -7.16 -15.14 9.18
CA LYS A 31 -7.63 -14.81 7.83
C LYS A 31 -6.50 -14.99 6.81
N PRO A 32 -6.06 -16.24 6.57
CA PRO A 32 -4.92 -16.52 5.69
C PRO A 32 -5.26 -16.42 4.20
N ARG A 33 -6.54 -16.29 3.85
CA ARG A 33 -7.02 -16.23 2.46
C ARG A 33 -7.34 -14.80 2.05
N PRO A 34 -7.30 -14.50 0.75
CA PRO A 34 -7.78 -13.23 0.22
C PRO A 34 -9.21 -12.89 0.64
N PRO A 35 -9.57 -11.60 0.72
CA PRO A 35 -10.94 -11.19 0.99
C PRO A 35 -11.89 -11.69 -0.10
N LYS A 36 -13.09 -12.14 0.29
CA LYS A 36 -14.12 -12.59 -0.67
C LYS A 36 -14.51 -11.51 -1.67
N ASP A 37 -14.54 -10.26 -1.20
CA ASP A 37 -14.76 -9.08 -2.01
C ASP A 37 -13.53 -8.18 -1.89
N PRO A 38 -12.60 -8.24 -2.85
CA PRO A 38 -11.38 -7.44 -2.81
C PRO A 38 -11.66 -5.97 -3.17
N TRP A 39 -12.86 -5.63 -3.70
CA TRP A 39 -13.28 -4.27 -4.04
C TRP A 39 -14.03 -3.56 -2.91
N SER A 40 -14.29 -4.27 -1.81
CA SER A 40 -14.90 -3.70 -0.62
C SER A 40 -14.09 -2.54 -0.07
N ARG A 41 -14.79 -1.55 0.51
CA ARG A 41 -14.18 -0.43 1.26
C ARG A 41 -13.36 -0.88 2.46
N ASP A 42 -13.55 -2.13 2.91
CA ASP A 42 -12.82 -2.74 4.01
C ASP A 42 -11.60 -3.57 3.58
N ALA A 43 -11.41 -3.77 2.28
CA ALA A 43 -10.21 -4.39 1.75
C ALA A 43 -9.03 -3.43 1.87
N PHE A 44 -7.86 -3.97 2.23
CA PHE A 44 -6.62 -3.20 2.27
C PHE A 44 -5.97 -3.28 0.91
N GLN A 45 -6.11 -2.21 0.13
CA GLN A 45 -5.60 -2.13 -1.23
C GLN A 45 -4.38 -1.23 -1.30
N LEU A 46 -3.44 -1.52 -2.19
CA LEU A 46 -2.32 -0.64 -2.50
C LEU A 46 -1.97 -0.74 -3.98
N ALA A 47 -1.40 0.31 -4.54
CA ALA A 47 -0.97 0.36 -5.93
C ALA A 47 0.54 0.58 -6.00
N ILE A 48 1.24 -0.12 -6.90
CA ILE A 48 2.69 -0.03 -7.08
C ILE A 48 3.00 0.03 -8.57
N TRP A 49 3.92 0.91 -8.96
CA TRP A 49 4.39 1.02 -10.34
C TRP A 49 5.20 -0.21 -10.77
N HIS A 50 5.13 -0.52 -12.06
CA HIS A 50 5.90 -1.62 -12.67
C HIS A 50 7.40 -1.46 -12.42
N GLU A 51 7.93 -0.26 -12.62
CA GLU A 51 9.36 0.04 -12.42
C GLU A 51 9.82 -0.27 -10.98
N ASP A 52 9.00 0.09 -9.98
CA ASP A 52 9.30 -0.18 -8.57
C ASP A 52 9.28 -1.68 -8.28
N LEU A 53 8.29 -2.40 -8.81
CA LEU A 53 8.21 -3.86 -8.63
C LEU A 53 9.41 -4.58 -9.25
N LEU A 54 9.82 -4.19 -10.45
CA LEU A 54 10.94 -4.82 -11.14
C LEU A 54 12.25 -4.51 -10.43
N ARG A 55 12.47 -3.26 -10.05
CA ARG A 55 13.64 -2.83 -9.29
C ARG A 55 13.75 -3.52 -7.93
N LEU A 56 12.68 -3.52 -7.13
CA LEU A 56 12.69 -4.16 -5.80
C LEU A 56 12.92 -5.67 -5.90
N ARG A 57 12.45 -6.30 -6.98
CA ARG A 57 12.69 -7.72 -7.26
C ARG A 57 14.14 -7.98 -7.66
N GLU A 58 14.72 -7.14 -8.51
CA GLU A 58 16.14 -7.21 -8.88
C GLU A 58 17.05 -7.06 -7.65
N GLU A 59 16.71 -6.15 -6.74
CA GLU A 59 17.39 -5.97 -5.45
C GLU A 59 17.12 -7.12 -4.45
N GLY A 60 16.26 -8.10 -4.78
CA GLY A 60 15.92 -9.24 -3.92
C GLY A 60 15.08 -8.89 -2.70
N LEU A 61 14.47 -7.71 -2.66
CA LEU A 61 13.68 -7.19 -1.53
C LEU A 61 12.23 -7.70 -1.53
N ILE A 62 11.73 -8.11 -2.70
CA ILE A 62 10.42 -8.73 -2.86
C ILE A 62 10.50 -10.02 -3.68
N SER A 63 9.50 -10.89 -3.52
CA SER A 63 9.35 -12.13 -4.28
C SER A 63 7.94 -12.24 -4.87
N GLY A 64 7.76 -13.16 -5.82
CA GLY A 64 6.50 -13.35 -6.54
C GLY A 64 6.31 -12.42 -7.74
N VAL A 65 7.39 -11.83 -8.25
CA VAL A 65 7.41 -11.01 -9.47
C VAL A 65 8.37 -11.62 -10.48
N THR A 66 7.86 -11.87 -11.69
CA THR A 66 8.62 -12.37 -12.83
C THR A 66 8.58 -11.31 -13.94
N PRO A 67 9.73 -10.80 -14.41
CA PRO A 67 9.77 -9.83 -15.49
C PRO A 67 9.36 -10.51 -16.80
N ILE A 68 8.46 -9.88 -17.55
CA ILE A 68 7.92 -10.35 -18.83
C ILE A 68 8.01 -9.23 -19.87
N SER A 69 7.99 -9.63 -21.14
CA SER A 69 8.01 -8.69 -22.26
C SER A 69 6.66 -7.98 -22.44
N GLU A 70 6.65 -6.82 -23.11
CA GLU A 70 5.41 -6.12 -23.48
C GLU A 70 4.46 -7.03 -24.28
N ARG A 71 5.03 -7.84 -25.19
CA ARG A 71 4.28 -8.79 -25.99
C ARG A 71 3.54 -9.81 -25.12
N GLU A 72 4.22 -10.40 -24.14
CA GLU A 72 3.62 -11.39 -23.23
C GLU A 72 2.56 -10.75 -22.34
N TRP A 73 2.83 -9.55 -21.83
CA TRP A 73 1.88 -8.80 -21.01
C TRP A 73 0.59 -8.48 -21.79
N GLU A 74 0.72 -7.98 -23.01
CA GLU A 74 -0.43 -7.67 -23.87
C GLU A 74 -1.20 -8.95 -24.25
N LEU A 75 -0.51 -10.07 -24.44
CA LEU A 75 -1.14 -11.35 -24.72
C LEU A 75 -1.96 -11.86 -23.52
N ARG A 76 -1.43 -11.72 -22.29
CA ARG A 76 -2.14 -12.05 -21.04
C ARG A 76 -3.40 -11.19 -20.87
N ARG A 77 -3.30 -9.86 -21.02
CA ARG A 77 -4.46 -8.95 -20.94
C ARG A 77 -5.55 -9.31 -21.94
N ARG A 78 -5.17 -9.67 -23.18
CA ARG A 78 -6.15 -10.11 -24.18
C ARG A 78 -6.89 -11.36 -23.73
N ILE A 79 -6.17 -12.35 -23.21
CA ILE A 79 -6.78 -13.58 -22.69
C ILE A 79 -7.76 -13.27 -21.55
N GLU A 80 -7.38 -12.39 -20.62
CA GLU A 80 -8.25 -11.95 -19.51
C GLU A 80 -9.53 -11.25 -20.00
N MET A 81 -9.44 -10.46 -21.07
CA MET A 81 -10.61 -9.85 -21.73
C MET A 81 -11.47 -10.89 -22.50
N GLY A 82 -11.12 -12.17 -22.45
CA GLY A 82 -11.80 -13.24 -23.17
C GLY A 82 -11.50 -13.23 -24.68
N TRP A 83 -10.40 -12.59 -25.10
CA TRP A 83 -9.97 -12.58 -26.49
C TRP A 83 -9.56 -13.98 -26.94
N LYS A 84 -10.05 -14.40 -28.10
CA LYS A 84 -9.73 -15.69 -28.72
C LYS A 84 -9.28 -15.47 -30.17
N PRO A 85 -8.19 -16.12 -30.62
CA PRO A 85 -7.76 -16.05 -32.01
C PRO A 85 -8.90 -16.44 -32.96
N GLY A 86 -9.13 -15.62 -34.00
CA GLY A 86 -10.17 -15.86 -35.01
C GLY A 86 -11.60 -15.46 -34.61
N VAL A 87 -11.84 -14.96 -33.40
CA VAL A 87 -13.14 -14.44 -32.97
C VAL A 87 -13.21 -12.93 -33.22
N LYS A 88 -14.31 -12.49 -33.86
CA LYS A 88 -14.60 -11.07 -34.08
C LYS A 88 -15.30 -10.49 -32.86
N TYR A 89 -14.80 -9.36 -32.37
CA TYR A 89 -15.39 -8.64 -31.24
C TYR A 89 -16.17 -7.44 -31.77
N PHE A 90 -17.29 -7.11 -31.13
CA PHE A 90 -18.12 -6.00 -31.53
C PHE A 90 -18.44 -5.10 -30.34
N THR A 91 -18.40 -3.78 -30.53
CA THR A 91 -18.84 -2.78 -29.54
C THR A 91 -19.98 -1.95 -30.11
N LYS A 92 -20.84 -1.42 -29.24
CA LYS A 92 -21.90 -0.48 -29.64
C LYS A 92 -21.38 0.95 -29.50
N ASP A 93 -21.52 1.75 -30.55
CA ASP A 93 -21.25 3.19 -30.45
C ASP A 93 -22.39 3.93 -29.72
N ALA A 94 -22.18 5.23 -29.45
CA ALA A 94 -23.14 6.09 -28.75
C ALA A 94 -24.51 6.21 -29.48
N GLN A 95 -24.59 5.77 -30.74
CA GLN A 95 -25.80 5.78 -31.56
C GLN A 95 -26.44 4.38 -31.65
N GLY A 96 -25.89 3.40 -30.93
CA GLY A 96 -26.38 2.02 -30.89
C GLY A 96 -25.91 1.13 -32.05
N ASN A 97 -25.05 1.63 -32.95
CA ASN A 97 -24.54 0.85 -34.07
C ASN A 97 -23.44 -0.09 -33.59
N THR A 98 -23.44 -1.30 -34.12
CA THR A 98 -22.45 -2.32 -33.77
C THR A 98 -21.23 -2.17 -34.69
N ARG A 99 -20.05 -1.97 -34.12
CA ARG A 99 -18.77 -1.88 -34.85
C ARG A 99 -17.85 -3.01 -34.45
N GLU A 100 -17.21 -3.63 -35.44
CA GLU A 100 -16.16 -4.61 -35.20
C GLU A 100 -14.96 -3.91 -34.54
N VAL A 101 -14.53 -4.42 -33.40
CA VAL A 101 -13.33 -3.97 -32.70
C VAL A 101 -12.18 -4.83 -33.18
N SER A 102 -11.26 -4.21 -33.91
CA SER A 102 -9.96 -4.82 -34.19
C SER A 102 -8.99 -4.42 -33.08
N LEU A 103 -8.36 -5.41 -32.46
CA LEU A 103 -7.29 -5.13 -31.50
C LEU A 103 -6.02 -4.74 -32.27
N PRO A 104 -5.17 -3.88 -31.67
CA PRO A 104 -3.85 -3.60 -32.23
C PRO A 104 -3.05 -4.88 -32.50
N ARG A 105 -2.10 -4.84 -33.44
CA ARG A 105 -1.17 -5.95 -33.63
C ARG A 105 -0.37 -6.15 -32.34
N LEU A 106 -0.10 -7.41 -31.97
CA LEU A 106 0.80 -7.70 -30.85
C LEU A 106 2.19 -7.14 -31.15
N PRO A 107 2.88 -6.57 -30.14
CA PRO A 107 4.29 -6.20 -30.25
C PRO A 107 5.13 -7.39 -30.75
N GLU A 108 6.21 -7.13 -31.47
CA GLU A 108 7.11 -8.20 -31.92
C GLU A 108 7.84 -8.82 -30.71
N PRO A 109 8.20 -10.12 -30.76
CA PRO A 109 8.96 -10.72 -29.67
C PRO A 109 10.33 -10.04 -29.55
N PRO A 110 10.89 -9.90 -28.34
CA PRO A 110 12.21 -9.31 -28.17
C PRO A 110 13.27 -10.05 -28.99
N VAL A 111 14.14 -9.30 -29.64
CA VAL A 111 15.30 -9.80 -30.40
C VAL A 111 16.60 -9.39 -29.69
N GLU A 112 17.74 -10.00 -30.05
CA GLU A 112 19.04 -9.68 -29.45
C GLU A 112 19.37 -8.18 -29.53
N GLU A 113 18.88 -7.49 -30.57
CA GLU A 113 19.12 -6.07 -30.77
C GLU A 113 18.49 -5.19 -29.66
N ASP A 114 17.35 -5.61 -29.11
CA ASP A 114 16.63 -4.84 -28.09
C ASP A 114 17.44 -4.71 -26.79
N PHE A 115 18.31 -5.68 -26.49
CA PHE A 115 19.17 -5.66 -25.30
C PHE A 115 20.24 -4.56 -25.34
N TRP A 116 20.55 -4.02 -26.52
CA TRP A 116 21.43 -2.85 -26.65
C TRP A 116 20.72 -1.55 -26.27
N ASP A 117 19.39 -1.50 -26.43
CA ASP A 117 18.56 -0.34 -26.13
C ASP A 117 18.00 -0.35 -24.71
N GLY A 118 17.98 -1.52 -24.05
CA GLY A 118 17.61 -1.69 -22.65
C GLY A 118 17.12 -3.11 -22.34
N ASP A 119 16.70 -3.35 -21.10
CA ASP A 119 16.03 -4.62 -20.77
C ASP A 119 14.62 -4.63 -21.38
N PRO A 120 14.30 -5.55 -22.31
CA PRO A 120 12.96 -5.61 -22.92
C PRO A 120 11.89 -6.16 -21.96
N TYR A 121 12.27 -6.70 -20.79
CA TYR A 121 11.37 -7.31 -19.82
C TYR A 121 10.85 -6.31 -18.77
N THR A 122 10.15 -5.29 -19.25
CA THR A 122 9.71 -4.12 -18.46
C THR A 122 8.34 -4.26 -17.79
N TYR A 123 7.71 -5.43 -17.84
CA TYR A 123 6.38 -5.67 -17.27
C TYR A 123 6.43 -6.76 -16.17
N PRO A 124 5.72 -6.59 -15.05
CA PRO A 124 5.66 -7.61 -14.00
C PRO A 124 4.59 -8.66 -14.31
N ALA A 125 4.91 -9.92 -14.06
CA ALA A 125 3.97 -11.03 -13.93
C ALA A 125 4.04 -11.61 -12.52
N PHE A 126 2.92 -12.17 -12.05
CA PHE A 126 2.77 -12.67 -10.68
C PHE A 126 2.62 -14.19 -10.66
N GLU A 127 3.61 -14.86 -11.25
CA GLU A 127 3.66 -16.30 -11.37
C GLU A 127 5.07 -16.83 -11.06
N GLU A 128 5.12 -17.97 -10.38
CA GLU A 128 6.32 -18.74 -10.11
C GLU A 128 6.06 -20.19 -10.54
N ASP A 129 6.89 -20.74 -11.43
CA ASP A 129 6.74 -22.09 -11.99
C ASP A 129 5.34 -22.39 -12.59
N GLY A 130 4.73 -21.39 -13.22
CA GLY A 130 3.40 -21.51 -13.85
C GLY A 130 2.24 -21.57 -12.85
N LYS A 131 2.47 -21.19 -11.59
CA LYS A 131 1.43 -21.00 -10.57
C LYS A 131 1.35 -19.55 -10.17
N GLU A 132 0.15 -19.07 -9.91
CA GLU A 132 -0.06 -17.74 -9.32
C GLU A 132 0.75 -17.62 -8.03
N SER A 133 1.58 -16.59 -7.97
CA SER A 133 2.41 -16.28 -6.82
C SER A 133 2.00 -14.92 -6.26
N PRO A 134 1.63 -14.84 -4.97
CA PRO A 134 1.42 -13.55 -4.35
C PRO A 134 2.74 -12.79 -4.23
N LEU A 135 2.65 -11.47 -4.28
CA LEU A 135 3.76 -10.60 -3.94
C LEU A 135 4.00 -10.63 -2.43
N THR A 136 5.26 -10.77 -2.01
CA THR A 136 5.69 -10.71 -0.60
C THR A 136 7.00 -9.95 -0.45
N ILE A 137 7.18 -9.30 0.71
CA ILE A 137 8.48 -8.73 1.09
C ILE A 137 9.37 -9.87 1.62
N THR A 138 10.61 -9.96 1.13
CA THR A 138 11.58 -10.96 1.59
C THR A 138 12.17 -10.58 2.95
N ALA A 139 12.90 -11.49 3.61
CA ALA A 139 13.62 -11.16 4.83
C ALA A 139 14.61 -9.99 4.63
N ALA A 140 15.34 -9.98 3.51
CA ALA A 140 16.23 -8.88 3.14
C ALA A 140 15.46 -7.56 2.91
N GLY A 141 14.29 -7.64 2.27
CA GLY A 141 13.40 -6.49 2.10
C GLY A 141 12.94 -5.89 3.43
N TRP A 142 12.61 -6.74 4.41
CA TRP A 142 12.28 -6.30 5.75
C TRP A 142 13.47 -5.63 6.44
N GLU A 143 14.66 -6.21 6.38
CA GLU A 143 15.87 -5.61 6.96
C GLU A 143 16.12 -4.20 6.39
N VAL A 144 16.10 -4.05 5.06
CA VAL A 144 16.35 -2.78 4.38
C VAL A 144 15.31 -1.73 4.76
N VAL A 145 14.01 -2.02 4.61
CA VAL A 145 12.97 -1.03 4.90
C VAL A 145 13.00 -0.62 6.35
N THR A 146 13.25 -1.58 7.24
CA THR A 146 13.27 -1.31 8.66
C THR A 146 14.47 -0.46 9.06
N GLN A 147 15.63 -0.68 8.44
CA GLN A 147 16.80 0.18 8.60
C GLN A 147 16.55 1.59 8.07
N GLN A 148 16.02 1.72 6.85
CA GLN A 148 15.74 3.03 6.24
C GLN A 148 14.75 3.85 7.07
N LEU A 149 13.67 3.22 7.57
CA LEU A 149 12.72 3.90 8.43
C LEU A 149 13.34 4.29 9.77
N ALA A 150 14.23 3.46 10.33
CA ALA A 150 14.95 3.79 11.55
C ALA A 150 15.88 5.00 11.39
N GLU A 151 16.52 5.14 10.23
CA GLU A 151 17.40 6.27 9.91
C GLU A 151 16.61 7.59 9.70
N GLN A 152 15.34 7.51 9.33
CA GLN A 152 14.45 8.66 9.11
C GLN A 152 13.66 9.11 10.34
N VAL A 153 13.85 8.47 11.51
CA VAL A 153 13.12 8.88 12.73
C VAL A 153 13.60 10.25 13.20
N GLU A 154 12.83 11.28 12.87
CA GLU A 154 12.95 12.61 13.45
C GLU A 154 12.01 12.72 14.66
N LEU A 155 12.58 12.87 15.86
CA LEU A 155 11.80 12.92 17.10
C LEU A 155 11.25 14.33 17.31
N PRO A 156 9.92 14.52 17.37
CA PRO A 156 9.35 15.84 17.55
C PRO A 156 9.57 16.33 18.99
N GLU A 157 9.73 17.65 19.15
CA GLU A 157 9.86 18.28 20.48
C GLU A 157 8.61 18.11 21.33
N SER A 158 7.44 17.93 20.71
CA SER A 158 6.16 17.69 21.38
C SER A 158 6.08 16.35 22.12
N LEU A 159 7.00 15.41 21.85
CA LEU A 159 7.06 14.10 22.52
C LEU A 159 8.43 13.90 23.21
N PRO A 160 8.74 14.66 24.28
CA PRO A 160 10.07 14.68 24.89
C PRO A 160 10.48 13.32 25.50
N ASP A 161 9.51 12.52 25.93
CA ASP A 161 9.76 11.21 26.52
C ASP A 161 10.00 10.11 25.49
N LEU A 162 9.65 10.32 24.21
CA LEU A 162 9.84 9.33 23.16
C LEU A 162 11.31 8.96 23.00
N ARG A 163 12.21 9.95 23.05
CA ARG A 163 13.66 9.72 23.01
C ARG A 163 14.12 8.81 24.14
N LYS A 164 13.68 9.08 25.38
CA LYS A 164 14.03 8.28 26.55
C LYS A 164 13.52 6.84 26.41
N LEU A 165 12.30 6.65 25.89
CA LEU A 165 11.75 5.31 25.69
C LEU A 165 12.56 4.50 24.68
N LEU A 166 12.96 5.12 23.57
CA LEU A 166 13.78 4.47 22.55
C LEU A 166 15.20 4.16 23.04
N ASP A 167 15.83 5.09 23.77
CA ASP A 167 17.18 4.94 24.33
C ASP A 167 17.25 3.83 25.40
N ASN A 168 16.16 3.61 26.14
CA ASN A 168 16.06 2.53 27.14
C ASN A 168 15.48 1.23 26.57
N GLU A 169 15.38 1.10 25.24
CA GLU A 169 14.85 -0.09 24.55
C GLU A 169 13.38 -0.44 24.93
N LEU A 170 12.62 0.55 25.41
CA LEU A 170 11.20 0.41 25.76
C LEU A 170 10.31 0.62 24.52
N TYR A 171 10.54 -0.22 23.51
CA TYR A 171 9.93 -0.08 22.18
C TYR A 171 8.40 -0.14 22.14
N ASP A 172 7.79 -1.06 22.87
CA ASP A 172 6.32 -1.16 22.98
C ASP A 172 5.72 0.14 23.55
N HIS A 173 6.40 0.74 24.53
CA HIS A 173 6.00 2.00 25.14
C HIS A 173 6.17 3.18 24.18
N ALA A 174 7.27 3.23 23.43
CA ALA A 174 7.51 4.26 22.42
C ALA A 174 6.41 4.26 21.34
N VAL A 175 6.08 3.08 20.80
CA VAL A 175 5.01 2.93 19.80
C VAL A 175 3.64 3.31 20.39
N ARG A 176 3.38 2.95 21.65
CA ARG A 176 2.15 3.33 22.34
C ARG A 176 2.04 4.85 22.53
N GLU A 177 3.12 5.51 22.93
CA GLU A 177 3.16 6.96 23.16
C GLU A 177 2.81 7.73 21.88
N VAL A 178 3.50 7.42 20.77
CA VAL A 178 3.18 8.07 19.48
C VAL A 178 1.77 7.72 19.03
N GLY A 179 1.29 6.51 19.29
CA GLY A 179 -0.07 6.15 18.95
C GLY A 179 -1.16 6.86 19.75
N ILE A 180 -0.87 7.26 20.99
CA ILE A 180 -1.74 8.16 21.75
C ILE A 180 -1.72 9.54 21.10
N ALA A 181 -0.55 10.06 20.73
CA ALA A 181 -0.43 11.37 20.09
C ALA A 181 -1.20 11.46 18.76
N VAL A 182 -1.08 10.43 17.90
CA VAL A 182 -1.85 10.32 16.64
C VAL A 182 -3.35 10.32 16.91
N GLU A 183 -3.81 9.55 17.90
CA GLU A 183 -5.23 9.46 18.25
C GLU A 183 -5.76 10.79 18.80
N SER A 184 -4.98 11.47 19.65
CA SER A 184 -5.33 12.80 20.18
C SER A 184 -5.42 13.85 19.08
N ALA A 185 -4.44 13.91 18.18
CA ALA A 185 -4.44 14.85 17.06
C ALA A 185 -5.65 14.65 16.12
N LEU A 186 -6.07 13.39 15.91
CA LEU A 186 -7.29 13.11 15.15
C LEU A 186 -8.56 13.62 15.84
N ARG A 187 -8.66 13.49 17.16
CA ARG A 187 -9.81 13.97 17.92
C ARG A 187 -9.91 15.49 17.87
N GLU A 188 -8.77 16.16 17.97
CA GLU A 188 -8.66 17.62 17.86
C GLU A 188 -9.17 18.10 16.50
N VAL A 189 -8.68 17.53 15.39
CA VAL A 189 -9.14 17.91 14.03
C VAL A 189 -10.63 17.62 13.82
N VAL A 190 -11.14 16.50 14.33
CA VAL A 190 -12.56 16.14 14.19
C VAL A 190 -13.46 16.96 15.13
N GLY A 191 -12.90 17.57 16.19
CA GLY A 191 -13.67 18.22 17.26
C GLY A 191 -14.50 17.23 18.10
N ASN A 192 -14.07 15.97 18.21
CA ASN A 192 -14.77 14.91 18.94
C ASN A 192 -13.86 14.13 19.88
N ASP A 193 -13.95 14.44 21.18
CA ASP A 193 -13.13 13.81 22.23
C ASP A 193 -13.48 12.34 22.51
N ASP A 194 -14.71 11.91 22.16
CA ASP A 194 -15.20 10.56 22.44
C ASP A 194 -14.91 9.55 21.30
N GLY A 195 -14.39 10.01 20.18
CA GLY A 195 -14.06 9.17 19.03
C GLY A 195 -12.84 8.28 19.30
N TYR A 196 -12.91 6.99 18.95
CA TYR A 196 -11.77 6.07 19.05
C TYR A 196 -11.69 5.07 17.90
N GLY A 197 -10.47 4.58 17.66
CA GLY A 197 -10.21 3.47 16.74
C GLY A 197 -10.68 3.72 15.30
N GLN A 198 -11.25 2.69 14.67
CA GLN A 198 -11.70 2.76 13.28
C GLN A 198 -12.87 3.73 13.07
N LYS A 199 -13.67 4.01 14.12
CA LYS A 199 -14.77 4.99 14.06
C LYS A 199 -14.21 6.40 13.87
N LEU A 200 -13.19 6.76 14.66
CA LEU A 200 -12.50 8.05 14.55
C LEU A 200 -11.88 8.24 13.17
N VAL A 201 -11.32 7.18 12.57
CA VAL A 201 -10.82 7.24 11.18
C VAL A 201 -11.95 7.55 10.20
N GLY A 202 -13.13 6.96 10.39
CA GLY A 202 -14.30 7.25 9.55
C GLY A 202 -14.71 8.72 9.65
N GLU A 203 -14.79 9.25 10.87
CA GLU A 203 -15.15 10.64 11.17
C GLU A 203 -14.14 11.62 10.55
N PHE A 204 -12.85 11.39 10.73
CA PHE A 204 -11.79 12.21 10.13
C PHE A 204 -11.86 12.24 8.61
N ILE A 205 -12.10 11.09 7.97
CA ILE A 205 -12.20 11.03 6.51
C ILE A 205 -13.47 11.72 6.00
N SER A 206 -14.56 11.70 6.77
CA SER A 206 -15.75 12.50 6.47
C SER A 206 -15.48 13.99 6.61
N HIS A 207 -14.82 14.43 7.68
CA HIS A 207 -14.42 15.82 7.88
C HIS A 207 -13.53 16.34 6.74
N LEU A 208 -12.50 15.59 6.32
CA LEU A 208 -11.65 15.98 5.19
C LEU A 208 -12.41 16.09 3.85
N HIS A 209 -13.44 15.26 3.67
CA HIS A 209 -14.27 15.29 2.47
C HIS A 209 -15.17 16.53 2.45
N ASP A 210 -15.76 16.86 3.61
CA ASP A 210 -16.79 17.89 3.72
C ASP A 210 -16.21 19.30 3.91
N GLU A 211 -15.10 19.45 4.65
CA GLU A 211 -14.55 20.74 5.05
C GLU A 211 -13.29 21.16 4.27
N VAL A 212 -12.42 20.21 3.93
CA VAL A 212 -11.09 20.49 3.34
C VAL A 212 -11.06 20.26 1.81
N PHE A 213 -12.18 19.82 1.21
CA PHE A 213 -12.30 19.47 -0.21
C PHE A 213 -11.12 18.62 -0.73
N ALA A 214 -10.75 17.57 0.02
CA ALA A 214 -9.64 16.72 -0.34
C ALA A 214 -9.96 15.85 -1.58
N TYR A 215 -9.00 15.73 -2.50
CA TYR A 215 -9.12 14.84 -3.66
C TYR A 215 -9.43 13.39 -3.23
N ASN A 216 -10.31 12.71 -3.97
CA ASN A 216 -10.69 11.31 -3.70
C ASN A 216 -9.51 10.36 -3.50
N THR A 217 -8.38 10.59 -4.19
CA THR A 217 -7.14 9.81 -4.03
C THR A 217 -6.51 10.03 -2.67
N MET A 218 -6.39 11.29 -2.21
CA MET A 218 -5.84 11.61 -0.88
C MET A 218 -6.69 11.01 0.24
N LEU A 219 -8.02 11.10 0.13
CA LEU A 219 -8.95 10.47 1.08
C LEU A 219 -8.74 8.95 1.16
N LYS A 220 -8.48 8.28 0.03
CA LYS A 220 -8.18 6.84 0.02
C LYS A 220 -6.82 6.53 0.66
N ILE A 221 -5.80 7.35 0.40
CA ILE A 221 -4.46 7.19 1.00
C ILE A 221 -4.54 7.35 2.52
N TYR A 222 -5.14 8.42 3.03
CA TYR A 222 -5.27 8.64 4.47
C TYR A 222 -6.12 7.57 5.13
N ARG A 223 -7.26 7.19 4.52
CA ARG A 223 -8.09 6.10 5.04
C ARG A 223 -7.26 4.82 5.16
N LEU A 224 -6.49 4.45 4.14
CA LEU A 224 -5.66 3.24 4.19
C LEU A 224 -4.60 3.32 5.29
N ARG A 225 -3.81 4.40 5.34
CA ARG A 225 -2.73 4.56 6.31
C ARG A 225 -3.26 4.55 7.75
N LEU A 226 -4.32 5.31 8.03
CA LEU A 226 -4.96 5.36 9.33
C LEU A 226 -5.60 4.02 9.73
N ARG A 227 -6.33 3.37 8.83
CA ARG A 227 -6.92 2.05 9.12
C ARG A 227 -5.84 1.02 9.45
N THR A 228 -4.75 1.02 8.69
CA THR A 228 -3.59 0.14 8.86
C THR A 228 -2.92 0.41 10.21
N PHE A 229 -2.65 1.68 10.50
CA PHE A 229 -2.09 2.13 11.78
C PHE A 229 -2.94 1.68 12.97
N PHE A 230 -4.24 1.98 12.97
CA PHE A 230 -5.11 1.61 14.08
C PHE A 230 -5.24 0.08 14.24
N LYS A 231 -5.35 -0.65 13.13
CA LYS A 231 -5.57 -2.09 13.15
C LYS A 231 -4.33 -2.88 13.58
N PHE A 232 -3.15 -2.50 13.10
CA PHE A 232 -1.92 -3.29 13.26
C PHE A 232 -0.93 -2.71 14.26
N VAL A 233 -1.02 -1.41 14.55
CA VAL A 233 -0.11 -0.72 15.47
C VAL A 233 -0.85 -0.35 16.75
N ARG A 234 -1.79 0.60 16.67
CA ARG A 234 -2.43 1.15 17.88
C ARG A 234 -3.17 0.10 18.70
N ASN A 235 -4.10 -0.65 18.09
CA ASN A 235 -4.94 -1.60 18.83
C ASN A 235 -4.13 -2.75 19.45
N PRO A 236 -3.21 -3.42 18.72
CA PRO A 236 -2.37 -4.46 19.31
C PRO A 236 -1.53 -3.96 20.48
N HIS A 237 -0.85 -2.81 20.31
CA HIS A 237 -0.02 -2.21 21.36
C HIS A 237 -0.83 -1.57 22.50
N ALA A 238 -2.12 -1.28 22.33
CA ALA A 238 -2.99 -0.84 23.42
C ALA A 238 -3.41 -1.99 24.35
N HIS A 239 -3.67 -3.18 23.78
CA HIS A 239 -4.31 -4.29 24.50
C HIS A 239 -3.37 -5.42 24.87
N ARG A 240 -2.16 -5.47 24.29
CA ARG A 240 -1.18 -6.55 24.50
C ARG A 240 0.21 -5.96 24.67
N LYS A 241 1.07 -6.67 25.40
CA LYS A 241 2.52 -6.44 25.37
C LYS A 241 3.08 -7.20 24.18
N ILE A 242 3.74 -6.51 23.27
CA ILE A 242 4.31 -7.11 22.07
C ILE A 242 5.82 -6.93 22.13
N ALA A 243 6.54 -8.05 22.00
CA ALA A 243 7.98 -7.98 21.82
C ALA A 243 8.27 -7.50 20.40
N LEU A 244 8.91 -6.33 20.29
CA LEU A 244 9.36 -5.77 19.02
C LEU A 244 10.88 -5.83 18.95
N THR A 245 11.41 -6.10 17.76
CA THR A 245 12.81 -5.80 17.48
C THR A 245 13.00 -4.28 17.41
N ARG A 246 14.21 -3.79 17.71
CA ARG A 246 14.54 -2.36 17.64
C ARG A 246 14.16 -1.77 16.29
N SER A 247 14.53 -2.47 15.23
CA SER A 247 14.27 -2.06 13.87
C SER A 247 12.75 -1.92 13.66
N HIS A 248 11.96 -2.95 13.96
CA HIS A 248 10.51 -2.92 13.74
C HIS A 248 9.84 -1.80 14.55
N ALA A 249 10.28 -1.58 15.79
CA ALA A 249 9.79 -0.49 16.61
C ALA A 249 10.05 0.89 15.99
N LEU A 250 11.27 1.15 15.52
CA LEU A 250 11.64 2.42 14.89
C LEU A 250 10.84 2.64 13.59
N SER A 251 10.61 1.59 12.80
CA SER A 251 9.76 1.63 11.61
C SER A 251 8.32 2.06 11.93
N LEU A 252 7.70 1.42 12.93
CA LEU A 252 6.34 1.76 13.37
C LEU A 252 6.26 3.18 13.94
N THR A 253 7.27 3.59 14.72
CA THR A 253 7.40 4.93 15.27
C THR A 253 7.53 5.98 14.15
N ALA A 254 8.43 5.79 13.18
CA ALA A 254 8.58 6.69 12.03
C ALA A 254 7.26 6.85 11.28
N HIS A 255 6.60 5.74 10.95
CA HIS A 255 5.33 5.77 10.23
C HIS A 255 4.24 6.52 11.00
N ALA A 256 4.17 6.32 12.32
CA ALA A 256 3.23 7.00 13.19
C ALA A 256 3.54 8.50 13.33
N LEU A 257 4.81 8.89 13.37
CA LEU A 257 5.24 10.29 13.39
C LEU A 257 4.93 11.01 12.08
N HIS A 258 5.15 10.38 10.93
CA HIS A 258 4.72 10.93 9.64
C HIS A 258 3.20 11.11 9.59
N LEU A 259 2.43 10.12 10.07
CA LEU A 259 0.98 10.25 10.21
C LEU A 259 0.58 11.41 11.10
N LEU A 260 1.22 11.57 12.27
CA LEU A 260 0.97 12.66 13.19
C LEU A 260 1.21 14.02 12.53
N SER A 261 2.36 14.17 11.86
CA SER A 261 2.70 15.40 11.13
C SER A 261 1.68 15.71 10.04
N ASP A 262 1.26 14.70 9.27
CA ASP A 262 0.23 14.87 8.24
C ASP A 262 -1.12 15.31 8.84
N ILE A 263 -1.53 14.74 9.98
CA ILE A 263 -2.79 15.11 10.66
C ILE A 263 -2.73 16.55 11.19
N GLN A 264 -1.61 16.93 11.80
CA GLN A 264 -1.42 18.26 12.38
C GLN A 264 -1.50 19.38 11.34
N GLN A 265 -1.20 19.11 10.07
CA GLN A 265 -1.40 20.08 8.99
C GLN A 265 -2.87 20.48 8.80
N PHE A 266 -3.81 19.64 9.22
CA PHE A 266 -5.25 19.92 9.14
C PHE A 266 -5.82 20.57 10.41
N GLY A 267 -5.08 20.58 11.52
CA GLY A 267 -5.52 21.19 12.79
C GLY A 267 -5.10 22.65 12.97
N GLY A 268 -4.38 23.24 12.01
CA GLY A 268 -3.64 24.50 12.19
C GLY A 268 -4.25 25.77 11.59
N GLU A 269 -5.49 25.76 11.09
CA GLU A 269 -6.07 26.96 10.44
C GLU A 269 -6.74 27.98 11.40
N GLU A 270 -6.91 27.68 12.69
CA GLU A 270 -7.59 28.61 13.62
C GLU A 270 -6.69 29.72 14.25
N GLU A 271 -5.37 29.71 14.08
CA GLU A 271 -4.48 30.74 14.66
C GLU A 271 -4.02 31.85 13.68
N ARG A 272 -4.66 32.00 12.51
CA ARG A 272 -4.41 33.13 11.60
C ARG A 272 -5.66 33.95 11.28
N GLN A 273 -6.31 34.50 12.30
CA GLN A 273 -7.16 35.69 12.17
C GLN A 273 -6.95 36.67 13.32
#